data_AF-A0A820DLT1-F1
#
_entry.id   AF-A0A820DLT1-F1
#
_cell.length_a   1.000
_cell.length_b   1.000
_cell.length_c   1.000
_cell.angle_alpha   90.00
_cell.angle_beta   90.00
_cell.angle_gamma   90.00
#
_symmetry.space_group_name_H-M   'P 1'
#
loop_
_entity.id
_entity.type
_entity.pdbx_description
1 polymer ?
#
loop_
_entity_poly.entity_id
_entity_poly.type
_entity_poly.pdbx_seq_one_letter_code
_entity_poly.pdbx_strand_id
1 'polypeptide(L)'
;TTTATTTPTCGKNPDTTGAIFSYNTGSAPTTYTLNSHTFTANDSSSTLTFILSGDPGPKLHYWLLDDVSVNDTATNTNILVNGNFDQGTLNGWTQFCATDANCGNGNYGQLTNSPCRSAPDCYVDTCSGSNFDYLLQSFGTVPGNRYIVSFYMEVFASGGGHLAYVTLS
;
A
#
# COMPACT_ATOMS: atom_id res chain seq x y z
N THR A 1 -14.20 9.62 -20.11
CA THR A 1 -15.26 9.00 -19.30
C THR A 1 -14.79 9.11 -17.87
N THR A 2 -15.47 9.86 -17.02
CA THR A 2 -15.06 10.05 -15.62
C THR A 2 -15.22 8.72 -14.88
N THR A 3 -14.12 7.99 -14.70
CA THR A 3 -14.07 6.86 -13.78
C THR A 3 -14.36 7.43 -12.39
N ALA A 4 -15.52 7.09 -11.84
CA ALA A 4 -15.88 7.52 -10.50
C ALA A 4 -14.83 6.94 -9.53
N THR A 5 -14.11 7.82 -8.83
CA THR A 5 -13.25 7.43 -7.71
C THR A 5 -14.18 6.95 -6.61
N THR A 6 -14.39 5.64 -6.51
CA THR A 6 -15.09 5.02 -5.39
C THR A 6 -14.26 5.28 -4.15
N THR A 7 -14.81 6.06 -3.22
CA THR A 7 -14.19 6.21 -1.90
C THR A 7 -14.08 4.81 -1.28
N PRO A 8 -12.88 4.38 -0.81
CA PRO A 8 -12.74 3.09 -0.17
C PRO A 8 -13.74 2.95 0.99
N THR A 9 -14.51 1.87 1.00
CA THR A 9 -15.39 1.55 2.13
C THR A 9 -14.68 0.60 3.07
N CYS A 10 -14.63 0.94 4.35
CA CYS A 10 -14.12 0.04 5.38
C CYS A 10 -14.99 -1.22 5.44
N GLY A 11 -14.38 -2.39 5.26
CA GLY A 11 -15.11 -3.66 5.28
C GLY A 11 -14.35 -4.81 4.63
N LYS A 12 -15.06 -5.92 4.40
CA LYS A 12 -14.46 -7.20 3.98
C LYS A 12 -14.22 -7.37 2.48
N ASN A 13 -14.73 -6.45 1.68
CA ASN A 13 -14.71 -6.54 0.22
C ASN A 13 -14.03 -5.27 -0.32
N PRO A 14 -12.70 -5.28 -0.48
CA PRO A 14 -12.01 -4.14 -1.02
C PRO A 14 -12.31 -3.99 -2.51
N ASP A 15 -12.33 -2.76 -2.99
CA ASP A 15 -12.31 -2.49 -4.42
C ASP A 15 -10.90 -2.74 -4.96
N THR A 16 -10.73 -3.86 -5.67
CA THR A 16 -9.45 -4.23 -6.29
C THR A 16 -9.41 -3.90 -7.78
N THR A 17 -10.31 -3.04 -8.26
CA THR A 17 -10.29 -2.59 -9.66
C THR A 17 -8.96 -1.88 -9.94
N GLY A 18 -8.33 -2.23 -11.06
CA GLY A 18 -7.00 -1.69 -11.40
C GLY A 18 -5.85 -2.30 -10.60
N ALA A 19 -6.02 -3.49 -10.00
CA ALA A 19 -4.95 -4.17 -9.29
C ALA A 19 -3.72 -4.44 -10.18
N ILE A 20 -2.58 -3.92 -9.75
CA ILE A 20 -1.25 -4.15 -10.33
C ILE A 20 -0.43 -5.16 -9.53
N PHE A 21 -0.88 -5.47 -8.32
CA PHE A 21 -0.33 -6.50 -7.44
C PHE A 21 -1.45 -7.11 -6.61
N SER A 22 -1.35 -8.41 -6.36
CA SER A 22 -2.20 -9.12 -5.42
C SER A 22 -1.42 -10.20 -4.70
N TYR A 23 -1.63 -10.28 -3.40
CA TYR A 23 -1.15 -11.34 -2.54
C TYR A 23 -2.35 -12.03 -1.89
N ASN A 24 -2.47 -13.34 -2.09
CA ASN A 24 -3.62 -14.12 -1.61
C ASN A 24 -3.27 -15.53 -1.12
N THR A 25 -1.98 -15.81 -0.85
CA THR A 25 -1.52 -17.15 -0.50
C THR A 25 -1.25 -17.29 1.00
N GLY A 26 -1.47 -18.50 1.54
CA GLY A 26 -1.28 -18.80 2.97
C GLY A 26 0.18 -18.84 3.45
N SER A 27 1.16 -18.40 2.64
CA SER A 27 2.59 -18.40 2.98
C SER A 27 3.27 -17.12 2.51
N ALA A 28 3.26 -16.14 3.42
CA ALA A 28 3.83 -14.80 3.31
C ALA A 28 5.31 -14.79 2.90
N PRO A 29 5.79 -13.85 2.07
CA PRO A 29 7.21 -13.53 2.05
C PRO A 29 7.62 -13.03 3.43
N THR A 30 8.43 -13.83 4.14
CA THR A 30 8.96 -13.52 5.47
C THR A 30 10.16 -12.56 5.42
N THR A 31 10.40 -11.93 4.28
CA THR A 31 11.45 -10.95 4.03
C THR A 31 10.97 -9.98 2.95
N TYR A 32 11.38 -8.72 3.02
CA TYR A 32 11.08 -7.74 1.97
C TYR A 32 11.34 -8.25 0.55
N THR A 33 10.29 -8.22 -0.27
CA THR A 33 10.33 -8.55 -1.68
C THR A 33 10.09 -7.30 -2.52
N LEU A 34 10.95 -7.07 -3.50
CA LEU A 34 10.75 -6.00 -4.49
C LEU A 34 9.62 -6.39 -5.43
N ASN A 35 8.60 -5.56 -5.50
CA ASN A 35 7.54 -5.64 -6.49
C ASN A 35 7.68 -4.46 -7.44
N SER A 36 7.40 -4.69 -8.72
CA SER A 36 7.35 -3.60 -9.70
C SER A 36 6.29 -3.85 -10.76
N HIS A 37 5.71 -2.76 -11.24
CA HIS A 37 4.72 -2.76 -12.31
C HIS A 37 4.96 -1.55 -13.20
N THR A 38 4.83 -1.74 -14.51
CA THR A 38 4.92 -0.63 -15.46
C THR A 38 3.56 -0.35 -16.07
N PHE A 39 3.14 0.91 -16.08
CA PHE A 39 1.92 1.36 -16.74
C PHE A 39 2.17 2.56 -17.65
N THR A 40 1.26 2.78 -18.59
CA THR A 40 1.17 4.01 -19.38
C THR A 40 0.00 4.82 -18.87
N ALA A 41 0.21 6.09 -18.51
CA ALA A 41 -0.85 6.94 -18.01
C ALA A 41 -1.84 7.30 -19.13
N ASN A 42 -3.13 7.25 -18.83
CA ASN A 42 -4.18 7.69 -19.75
C ASN A 42 -4.71 9.09 -19.40
N ASP A 43 -4.59 9.46 -18.13
CA ASP A 43 -5.08 10.70 -17.57
C ASP A 43 -3.93 11.55 -17.00
N SER A 44 -4.24 12.77 -16.56
CA SER A 44 -3.26 13.71 -16.00
C SER A 44 -2.98 13.50 -14.51
N SER A 45 -3.65 12.53 -13.90
CA SER A 45 -3.41 12.11 -12.53
C SER A 45 -3.68 10.62 -12.42
N SER A 46 -3.03 9.99 -11.45
CA SER A 46 -3.31 8.62 -11.03
C SER A 46 -3.22 8.53 -9.51
N THR A 47 -3.92 7.55 -8.94
CA THR A 47 -3.87 7.25 -7.51
C THR A 47 -3.32 5.85 -7.31
N LEU A 48 -2.27 5.75 -6.51
CA LEU A 48 -1.73 4.49 -6.02
C LEU A 48 -2.38 4.18 -4.68
N THR A 49 -2.97 3.00 -4.56
CA THR A 49 -3.62 2.56 -3.31
C THR A 49 -3.05 1.22 -2.88
N PHE A 50 -2.57 1.15 -1.65
CA PHE A 50 -2.28 -0.09 -0.93
C PHE A 50 -3.50 -0.47 -0.11
N ILE A 51 -3.89 -1.72 -0.20
CA ILE A 51 -5.07 -2.29 0.45
C ILE A 51 -4.60 -3.52 1.22
N LEU A 52 -4.60 -3.44 2.55
CA LEU A 52 -3.90 -4.42 3.39
C LEU A 52 -4.85 -5.00 4.44
N SER A 53 -4.87 -6.34 4.57
CA SER A 53 -5.58 -7.03 5.66
C SER A 53 -4.63 -7.84 6.52
N GLY A 54 -4.80 -7.77 7.84
CA GLY A 54 -4.28 -8.75 8.79
C GLY A 54 -5.26 -9.91 9.00
N ASP A 55 -4.88 -10.88 9.85
CA ASP A 55 -5.69 -12.06 10.19
C ASP A 55 -6.39 -11.85 11.56
N PRO A 56 -7.60 -12.38 11.80
CA PRO A 56 -8.30 -12.35 13.10
C PRO A 56 -7.61 -13.07 14.28
N GLY A 57 -6.44 -13.69 14.12
CA GLY A 57 -5.81 -14.49 15.17
C GLY A 57 -5.12 -13.72 16.31
N PRO A 58 -4.88 -14.35 17.49
CA PRO A 58 -4.16 -13.77 18.63
C PRO A 58 -2.63 -13.63 18.40
N LYS A 59 -2.19 -13.69 17.15
CA LYS A 59 -0.78 -13.71 16.76
C LYS A 59 -0.44 -12.36 16.13
N LEU A 60 0.76 -11.85 16.40
CA LEU A 60 1.26 -10.62 15.79
C LEU A 60 1.36 -10.85 14.27
N HIS A 61 0.50 -10.20 13.51
CA HIS A 61 0.48 -10.23 12.06
C HIS A 61 0.50 -8.82 11.52
N TYR A 62 1.41 -8.55 10.61
CA TYR A 62 1.49 -7.22 10.02
C TYR A 62 2.12 -7.24 8.64
N TRP A 63 1.73 -6.25 7.85
CA TRP A 63 2.41 -5.88 6.61
C TRP A 63 3.45 -4.83 6.91
N LEU A 64 4.61 -4.93 6.27
CA LEU A 64 5.57 -3.84 6.18
C LEU A 64 5.69 -3.42 4.72
N LEU A 65 5.68 -2.12 4.51
CA LEU A 65 5.82 -1.48 3.21
C LEU A 65 6.94 -0.45 3.29
N ASP A 66 7.86 -0.50 2.33
CA ASP A 66 9.05 0.34 2.31
C ASP A 66 9.45 0.71 0.87
N ASP A 67 10.20 1.80 0.71
CA ASP A 67 10.75 2.32 -0.56
C ASP A 67 9.74 2.33 -1.72
N VAL A 68 8.56 2.90 -1.51
CA VAL A 68 7.56 3.07 -2.57
C VAL A 68 8.02 4.18 -3.53
N SER A 69 8.01 3.88 -4.82
CA SER A 69 8.31 4.87 -5.85
C SER A 69 7.40 4.72 -7.06
N VAL A 70 7.15 5.84 -7.72
CA VAL A 70 6.59 5.88 -9.07
C VAL A 70 7.55 6.69 -9.92
N ASN A 71 8.32 6.03 -10.77
CA ASN A 71 9.32 6.70 -11.60
C ASN A 71 8.76 6.98 -12.99
N ASP A 72 8.77 8.24 -13.42
CA ASP A 72 8.54 8.58 -14.83
C ASP A 72 9.75 8.10 -15.64
N THR A 73 9.53 7.21 -16.62
CA THR A 73 10.61 6.64 -17.42
C THR A 73 11.30 7.65 -18.35
N ALA A 74 10.63 8.76 -18.67
CA ALA A 74 11.20 9.81 -19.52
C ALA A 74 12.19 10.69 -18.75
N THR A 75 11.90 10.98 -17.48
CA THR A 75 12.74 11.87 -16.65
C THR A 75 13.61 11.11 -15.66
N ASN A 76 13.32 9.82 -15.42
CA ASN A 76 13.93 8.98 -14.41
C ASN A 76 13.84 9.58 -12.99
N THR A 77 12.68 10.16 -12.65
CA THR A 77 12.42 10.79 -11.35
C THR A 77 11.24 10.16 -10.65
N ASN A 78 11.37 9.97 -9.33
CA ASN A 78 10.26 9.55 -8.47
C ASN A 78 9.31 10.73 -8.28
N ILE A 79 8.02 10.51 -8.55
CA ILE A 79 6.98 11.53 -8.44
C ILE A 79 6.13 11.40 -7.17
N LEU A 80 6.37 10.38 -6.34
CA LEU A 80 5.75 10.29 -5.02
C LEU A 80 6.44 11.22 -4.02
N VAL A 81 5.61 11.83 -3.18
CA VAL A 81 6.05 12.50 -1.96
C VAL A 81 6.24 11.45 -0.88
N ASN A 82 7.42 11.42 -0.26
CA ASN A 82 7.71 10.62 0.93
C ASN A 82 7.32 9.12 0.77
N GLY A 83 7.64 8.54 -0.39
CA GLY A 83 7.33 7.13 -0.65
C GLY A 83 8.25 6.14 0.07
N ASN A 84 9.41 6.60 0.54
CA ASN A 84 10.32 5.86 1.42
C ASN A 84 9.98 5.97 2.90
N PHE A 85 9.04 6.83 3.31
CA PHE A 85 8.60 7.04 4.69
C PHE A 85 9.64 7.60 5.68
N ASP A 86 10.90 7.78 5.28
CA ASP A 86 12.04 8.30 6.07
C ASP A 86 11.83 9.65 6.78
N GLN A 87 10.74 10.37 6.48
CA GLN A 87 10.40 11.65 7.13
C GLN A 87 9.74 11.47 8.51
N GLY A 88 9.46 10.24 8.96
CA GLY A 88 8.79 9.97 10.23
C GLY A 88 7.35 10.49 10.30
N THR A 89 6.75 10.81 9.14
CA THR A 89 5.36 11.22 8.99
C THR A 89 4.75 10.61 7.74
N LEU A 90 3.42 10.51 7.67
CA LEU A 90 2.71 10.09 6.44
C LEU A 90 2.39 11.27 5.52
N ASN A 91 3.27 12.27 5.47
CA ASN A 91 3.09 13.42 4.57
C ASN A 91 2.95 12.94 3.11
N GLY A 92 1.96 13.48 2.39
CA GLY A 92 1.61 13.06 1.03
C GLY A 92 0.73 11.79 0.94
N TRP A 93 0.57 11.05 2.04
CA TRP A 93 -0.26 9.86 2.09
C TRP A 93 -1.55 10.13 2.85
N THR A 94 -2.64 9.52 2.37
CA THR A 94 -3.93 9.50 3.05
C THR A 94 -4.22 8.09 3.52
N GLN A 95 -4.61 7.97 4.78
CA GLN A 95 -5.10 6.72 5.34
C GLN A 95 -6.62 6.72 5.36
N PHE A 96 -7.22 5.59 5.01
CA PHE A 96 -8.66 5.36 5.18
C PHE A 96 -8.88 4.11 6.00
N CYS A 97 -9.87 4.14 6.90
CA CYS A 97 -10.22 3.05 7.83
C CYS A 97 -9.34 2.90 9.07
N ALA A 98 -8.38 3.80 9.28
CA ALA A 98 -7.58 3.86 10.51
C ALA A 98 -8.40 4.01 11.81
N THR A 99 -9.63 4.53 11.72
CA THR A 99 -10.55 4.69 12.87
C THR A 99 -11.68 3.65 12.90
N ASP A 100 -11.70 2.67 12.00
CA ASP A 100 -12.71 1.60 12.01
C ASP A 100 -12.59 0.77 13.30
N ALA A 101 -13.68 0.21 13.84
CA ALA A 101 -13.62 -0.53 15.11
C ALA A 101 -12.70 -1.77 15.08
N ASN A 102 -12.40 -2.32 13.88
CA ASN A 102 -11.59 -3.53 13.73
C ASN A 102 -10.12 -3.25 13.34
N CYS A 103 -9.85 -2.09 12.72
CA CYS A 103 -8.50 -1.53 12.61
C CYS A 103 -8.17 -0.58 13.78
N GLY A 104 -9.16 -0.26 14.61
CA GLY A 104 -9.10 0.67 15.73
C GLY A 104 -8.50 0.04 16.98
N ASN A 105 -8.22 0.87 17.99
CA ASN A 105 -7.41 0.56 19.19
C ASN A 105 -5.90 0.39 18.92
N GLY A 106 -5.35 1.14 17.97
CA GLY A 106 -3.90 1.16 17.72
C GLY A 106 -3.39 0.11 16.74
N ASN A 107 -4.30 -0.61 16.07
CA ASN A 107 -3.98 -1.62 15.07
C ASN A 107 -4.03 -1.09 13.63
N TYR A 108 -4.16 0.22 13.43
CA TYR A 108 -4.19 0.83 12.11
C TYR A 108 -2.77 1.01 11.57
N GLY A 109 -2.69 1.30 10.27
CA GLY A 109 -1.49 1.71 9.59
C GLY A 109 -0.71 2.78 10.31
N GLN A 110 0.57 2.59 10.55
CA GLN A 110 1.41 3.60 11.18
C GLN A 110 2.84 3.49 10.68
N LEU A 111 3.67 4.45 11.09
CA LEU A 111 5.10 4.31 10.88
C LEU A 111 5.72 3.55 12.04
N THR A 112 6.67 2.67 11.70
CA THR A 112 7.58 2.04 12.64
C THR A 112 9.00 2.29 12.17
N ASN A 113 9.96 2.19 13.07
CA ASN A 113 11.38 2.24 12.75
C ASN A 113 12.05 0.86 12.70
N SER A 114 11.26 -0.20 12.87
CA SER A 114 11.74 -1.58 12.86
C SER A 114 10.60 -2.56 12.54
N PRO A 115 10.84 -3.64 11.79
CA PRO A 115 12.08 -3.97 11.07
C PRO A 115 12.06 -3.39 9.64
N CYS A 116 12.43 -2.11 9.49
CA CYS A 116 12.45 -1.47 8.17
C CYS A 116 13.60 -1.96 7.30
N ARG A 117 13.42 -1.91 5.98
CA ARG A 117 14.40 -2.42 5.01
C ARG A 117 15.62 -1.51 4.92
N SER A 118 15.39 -0.19 4.83
CA SER A 118 16.43 0.80 4.47
C SER A 118 16.59 1.95 5.47
N ALA A 119 15.66 2.12 6.42
CA ALA A 119 15.69 3.08 7.56
C ALA A 119 15.43 4.57 7.21
N PRO A 120 14.98 5.43 8.16
CA PRO A 120 14.62 5.17 9.56
C PRO A 120 13.23 4.59 9.77
N ASP A 121 12.30 4.82 8.85
CA ASP A 121 10.89 4.51 9.06
C ASP A 121 10.32 3.75 7.87
N CYS A 122 9.31 2.93 8.13
CA CYS A 122 8.56 2.20 7.12
C CYS A 122 7.11 2.12 7.59
N TYR A 123 6.20 1.90 6.64
CA TYR A 123 4.80 1.74 6.97
C TYR A 123 4.53 0.32 7.47
N VAL A 124 3.85 0.21 8.61
CA VAL A 124 3.39 -1.05 9.18
C VAL A 124 1.87 -1.03 9.27
N ASP A 125 1.25 -2.11 8.80
CA ASP A 125 -0.18 -2.33 8.90
C ASP A 125 -0.47 -3.54 9.76
N THR A 126 -1.19 -3.34 10.86
CA THR A 126 -1.58 -4.38 11.82
C THR A 126 -3.10 -4.61 11.80
N CYS A 127 -3.84 -4.10 10.83
CA CYS A 127 -5.30 -4.13 10.90
C CYS A 127 -5.77 -5.58 10.95
N SER A 128 -6.50 -5.94 12.01
CA SER A 128 -6.85 -7.33 12.26
C SER A 128 -8.24 -7.69 11.71
N GLY A 129 -8.48 -9.00 11.58
CA GLY A 129 -9.79 -9.51 11.18
C GLY A 129 -9.94 -9.69 9.68
N SER A 130 -11.15 -9.50 9.15
CA SER A 130 -11.41 -9.64 7.70
C SER A 130 -11.53 -8.28 7.03
N ASN A 131 -11.02 -7.22 7.66
CA ASN A 131 -11.13 -5.86 7.18
C ASN A 131 -9.83 -5.41 6.53
N PHE A 132 -9.93 -4.31 5.79
CA PHE A 132 -8.81 -3.72 5.08
C PHE A 132 -8.57 -2.30 5.59
N ASP A 133 -7.29 -1.98 5.73
CA ASP A 133 -6.80 -0.62 5.86
C ASP A 133 -6.22 -0.18 4.51
N TYR A 134 -6.25 1.12 4.26
CA TYR A 134 -5.93 1.71 2.97
C TYR A 134 -4.92 2.82 3.15
N LEU A 135 -3.85 2.77 2.36
CA LEU A 135 -2.85 3.82 2.26
C LEU A 135 -2.76 4.28 0.80
N LEU A 136 -3.06 5.56 0.53
CA LEU A 136 -3.12 6.06 -0.83
C LEU A 136 -2.43 7.41 -1.03
N GLN A 137 -1.91 7.61 -2.24
CA GLN A 137 -1.34 8.88 -2.68
C GLN A 137 -1.71 9.10 -4.15
N SER A 138 -2.30 10.27 -4.42
CA SER A 138 -2.53 10.75 -5.79
C SER A 138 -1.32 11.55 -6.25
N PHE A 139 -0.96 11.39 -7.52
CA PHE A 139 0.15 12.09 -8.15
C PHE A 139 -0.21 12.54 -9.56
N GLY A 140 0.50 13.55 -10.06
CA GLY A 140 0.34 14.05 -11.42
C GLY A 140 1.02 13.11 -12.41
N THR A 141 0.35 12.85 -13.53
CA THR A 141 0.88 12.05 -14.64
C THR A 141 0.69 12.82 -15.96
N VAL A 142 1.39 12.38 -17.00
CA VAL A 142 1.23 12.91 -18.36
C VAL A 142 0.63 11.80 -19.22
N PRO A 143 -0.55 12.01 -19.83
CA PRO A 143 -1.13 11.02 -20.73
C PRO A 143 -0.15 10.59 -21.83
N GLY A 144 0.03 9.28 -21.98
CA GLY A 144 0.98 8.66 -22.90
C GLY A 144 2.38 8.42 -22.33
N ASN A 145 2.77 9.04 -21.21
CA ASN A 145 4.02 8.71 -20.53
C ASN A 145 3.94 7.34 -19.84
N ARG A 146 5.09 6.68 -19.77
CA ARG A 146 5.26 5.38 -19.13
C ARG A 146 5.91 5.58 -17.75
N TYR A 147 5.36 4.90 -16.75
CA TYR A 147 5.76 4.99 -15.34
C TYR A 147 6.03 3.61 -14.75
N ILE A 148 7.00 3.51 -13.86
CA ILE A 148 7.31 2.29 -13.12
C ILE A 148 6.95 2.50 -11.66
N VAL A 149 5.94 1.78 -11.19
CA VAL A 149 5.67 1.63 -9.75
C VAL A 149 6.62 0.57 -9.20
N SER A 150 7.28 0.86 -8.08
CA SER A 150 8.04 -0.12 -7.32
C SER A 150 7.80 0.04 -5.82
N PHE A 151 7.87 -1.07 -5.09
CA PHE A 151 7.79 -1.06 -3.63
C PHE A 151 8.38 -2.33 -3.06
N TYR A 152 8.90 -2.26 -1.85
CA TYR A 152 9.25 -3.44 -1.07
C TYR A 152 8.14 -3.76 -0.09
N MET A 153 7.76 -5.02 -0.01
CA MET A 153 6.75 -5.47 0.94
C MET A 153 7.18 -6.76 1.63
N GLU A 154 6.96 -6.82 2.93
CA GLU A 154 7.11 -7.99 3.77
C GLU A 154 5.80 -8.24 4.52
N VAL A 155 5.51 -9.50 4.82
CA VAL A 155 4.44 -9.85 5.74
C VAL A 155 5.01 -10.77 6.81
N PHE A 156 4.86 -10.34 8.05
CA PHE A 156 5.11 -11.18 9.19
C PHE A 156 3.82 -11.92 9.53
N ALA A 157 3.76 -13.20 9.19
CA ALA A 157 2.60 -14.04 9.42
C ALA A 157 2.98 -15.35 10.11
N SER A 158 2.10 -15.81 10.99
CA SER A 158 2.19 -17.15 11.61
C SER A 158 0.86 -17.88 11.47
N GLY A 159 0.37 -18.02 10.24
CA GLY A 159 -0.95 -18.56 9.90
C GLY A 159 -1.34 -18.26 8.45
N GLY A 160 -2.56 -18.61 8.04
CA GLY A 160 -3.11 -18.30 6.72
C GLY A 160 -4.26 -17.31 6.81
N GLY A 161 -4.42 -16.44 5.80
CA GLY A 161 -5.54 -15.47 5.73
C GLY A 161 -5.16 -14.04 5.33
N HIS A 162 -3.95 -13.81 4.81
CA HIS A 162 -3.45 -12.46 4.52
C HIS A 162 -3.72 -12.05 3.07
N LEU A 163 -4.31 -10.87 2.91
CA LEU A 163 -4.59 -10.30 1.60
C LEU A 163 -3.92 -8.93 1.52
N ALA A 164 -3.21 -8.70 0.43
CA ALA A 164 -2.73 -7.38 0.05
C ALA A 164 -3.02 -7.15 -1.42
N TYR A 165 -3.49 -5.96 -1.75
CA TYR A 165 -3.68 -5.52 -3.12
C TYR A 165 -3.03 -4.16 -3.30
N VAL A 166 -2.50 -3.92 -4.48
CA VAL A 166 -2.06 -2.59 -4.90
C VAL A 166 -2.77 -2.25 -6.18
N THR A 167 -3.45 -1.11 -6.22
CA THR A 167 -4.22 -0.66 -7.38
C THR A 167 -3.68 0.65 -7.93
N LEU A 168 -3.92 0.86 -9.23
CA LEU A 168 -3.79 2.14 -9.90
C LEU A 168 -5.14 2.52 -10.52
N SER A 169 -5.56 3.75 -10.29
CA SER A 169 -6.79 4.34 -10.86
C SER A 169 -6.54 5.73 -11.42
#